data_AF-A0A7D9IHV9-F1
#
_entry.id   AF-A0A7D9IHV9-F1
#
_cell.length_a   1.000
_cell.length_b   1.000
_cell.length_c   1.000
_cell.angle_alpha   90.00
_cell.angle_beta   90.00
_cell.angle_gamma   90.00
#
_symmetry.space_group_name_H-M   'P 1'
#
loop_
_entity.id
_entity.type
_entity.pdbx_description
1 polymer ?
#
loop_
_entity_poly.entity_id
_entity_poly.type
_entity_poly.pdbx_seq_one_letter_code
_entity_poly.pdbx_strand_id
1 'polypeptide(L)'
;MEKLFRNQELNVSVRTVRCGDEVLFYAKDVAESLGYSNPQKAVRDHIWKLNKVVVRDLQRVPKTFTLEKCHPQTTLLYEPGIYQLVFNSKLPIAEAFQDWVFKEVLPSVRKTGSYNLLDRRSLRFNQIILINETDLHNAIVSYIRDNYPEAVILPGLGEYQDTVSKRCDAWKKGYKGGQPDLIIENPMGKYKGFAIEFKSPKGTGVISDKQDIWFRKLRGIGYMTMVSDDLVKTCIRINEYFSLKKTIRKVAVKKVVCDVKTYRPRFNSGKF
;
A
#
# COMPACT_ATOMS: atom_id res chain seq x y z
N MET A 1 23.03 1.26 -6.81
CA MET A 1 22.26 1.07 -8.07
C MET A 1 21.36 2.29 -8.27
N GLU A 2 21.55 3.06 -9.34
CA GLU A 2 20.66 4.20 -9.69
C GLU A 2 19.24 3.67 -9.93
N LYS A 3 18.24 4.29 -9.30
CA LYS A 3 16.83 3.96 -9.53
C LYS A 3 16.15 5.14 -10.23
N LEU A 4 15.21 4.84 -11.12
CA LEU A 4 14.38 5.86 -11.78
C LEU A 4 13.08 6.02 -10.99
N PHE A 5 12.84 7.22 -10.49
CA PHE A 5 11.52 7.68 -10.07
C PHE A 5 10.74 8.08 -11.33
N ARG A 6 9.51 7.61 -11.51
CA ARG A 6 8.65 8.00 -12.64
C ARG A 6 7.30 8.48 -12.13
N ASN A 7 6.86 9.63 -12.59
CA ASN A 7 5.48 10.11 -12.42
C ASN A 7 4.76 10.00 -13.77
N GLN A 8 3.74 9.13 -13.85
CA GLN A 8 3.02 8.82 -15.10
C GLN A 8 2.11 9.97 -15.56
N GLU A 9 1.61 10.81 -14.66
CA GLU A 9 0.76 11.96 -15.01
C GLU A 9 1.59 13.13 -15.57
N LEU A 10 2.81 13.31 -15.08
CA LEU A 10 3.73 14.36 -15.55
C LEU A 10 4.66 13.89 -16.68
N ASN A 11 4.65 12.60 -17.02
CA ASN A 11 5.60 11.96 -17.94
C ASN A 11 7.07 12.27 -17.61
N VAL A 12 7.39 12.32 -16.31
CA VAL A 12 8.68 12.76 -15.79
C VAL A 12 9.42 11.57 -15.19
N SER A 13 10.72 11.47 -15.49
CA SER A 13 11.60 10.53 -14.81
C SER A 13 12.79 11.22 -14.15
N VAL A 14 12.98 11.00 -12.85
CA VAL A 14 14.08 11.55 -12.06
C VAL A 14 14.95 10.41 -11.55
N ARG A 15 16.28 10.49 -11.76
CA ARG A 15 17.20 9.53 -11.16
C ARG A 15 17.34 9.75 -9.65
N THR A 16 17.58 8.67 -8.92
CA THR A 16 17.79 8.69 -7.47
C THR A 16 18.97 7.82 -7.03
N VAL A 17 19.55 8.20 -5.90
CA VAL A 17 20.58 7.45 -5.18
C VAL A 17 20.06 7.12 -3.79
N ARG A 18 20.18 5.86 -3.37
CA ARG A 18 19.83 5.45 -2.00
C ARG A 18 21.06 5.52 -1.08
N CYS A 19 20.88 6.15 0.08
CA CYS A 19 21.89 6.43 1.08
C CYS A 19 21.39 5.93 2.44
N GLY A 20 21.58 4.64 2.73
CA GLY A 20 20.93 3.97 3.86
C GLY A 20 19.40 3.99 3.69
N ASP A 21 18.71 4.67 4.60
CA ASP A 21 17.26 4.87 4.56
C ASP A 21 16.83 6.13 3.80
N GLU A 22 17.78 7.00 3.45
CA GLU A 22 17.48 8.22 2.71
C GLU A 22 17.53 7.98 1.19
N VAL A 23 16.64 8.68 0.49
CA VAL A 23 16.63 8.75 -0.98
C VAL A 23 17.03 10.16 -1.40
N LEU A 24 18.09 10.24 -2.20
CA LEU A 24 18.59 11.48 -2.78
C LEU A 24 18.22 11.56 -4.27
N PHE A 25 17.95 12.75 -4.76
CA PHE A 25 17.45 12.98 -6.12
C PHE A 25 18.44 13.78 -6.95
N TYR A 26 18.58 13.44 -8.24
CA TYR A 26 19.46 14.20 -9.12
C TYR A 26 18.88 15.60 -9.36
N ALA A 27 19.61 16.64 -8.92
CA ALA A 27 19.08 18.00 -8.91
C ALA A 27 18.73 18.51 -10.31
N LYS A 28 19.54 18.15 -11.31
CA LYS A 28 19.32 18.49 -12.71
C LYS A 28 18.00 17.90 -13.20
N ASP A 29 17.81 16.59 -13.00
CA ASP A 29 16.63 15.87 -13.46
C ASP A 29 15.35 16.48 -12.83
N VAL A 30 15.35 16.78 -11.52
CA VAL A 30 14.21 17.44 -10.86
C VAL A 30 13.91 18.80 -11.49
N ALA A 31 14.92 19.63 -11.71
CA ALA A 31 14.72 20.97 -12.26
C ALA A 31 14.25 20.94 -13.73
N GLU A 32 14.80 20.04 -14.56
CA GLU A 32 14.35 19.84 -15.94
C GLU A 32 12.90 19.35 -15.97
N SER A 33 12.54 18.46 -15.04
CA SER A 33 11.19 17.91 -14.93
C SER A 33 10.12 18.95 -14.59
N LEU A 34 10.50 19.99 -13.84
CA LEU A 34 9.61 21.13 -13.57
C LEU A 34 9.53 22.10 -14.75
N GLY A 35 10.43 21.99 -15.73
CA GLY A 35 10.50 22.85 -16.91
C GLY A 35 11.45 24.04 -16.78
N TYR A 36 12.41 24.03 -15.85
CA TYR A 36 13.37 25.13 -15.73
C TYR A 36 14.31 25.17 -16.95
N SER A 37 14.37 26.32 -17.63
CA SER A 37 15.26 26.54 -18.78
C SER A 37 16.76 26.53 -18.41
N ASN A 38 17.09 26.87 -17.16
CA ASN A 38 18.44 26.73 -16.61
C ASN A 38 18.41 25.97 -15.27
N PRO A 39 18.50 24.62 -15.32
CA PRO A 39 18.47 23.74 -14.16
C PRO A 39 19.52 24.10 -13.10
N GLN A 40 20.75 24.41 -13.52
CA GLN A 40 21.85 24.72 -12.62
C GLN A 40 21.59 26.01 -11.84
N LYS A 41 21.11 27.07 -12.52
CA LYS A 41 20.73 28.32 -11.89
C LYS A 41 19.58 28.12 -10.90
N ALA A 42 18.55 27.38 -11.28
CA ALA A 42 17.40 27.10 -10.42
C ALA A 42 17.81 26.39 -9.12
N VAL A 43 18.62 25.33 -9.23
CA VAL A 43 19.16 24.60 -8.07
C VAL A 43 20.07 25.48 -7.21
N ARG A 44 20.83 26.40 -7.81
CA ARG A 44 21.69 27.34 -7.07
C ARG A 44 20.86 28.35 -6.27
N ASP A 45 19.89 28.98 -6.92
CA ASP A 45 19.19 30.16 -6.42
C ASP A 45 18.02 29.80 -5.48
N HIS A 46 17.38 28.63 -5.68
CA HIS A 46 16.15 28.28 -4.97
C HIS A 46 16.30 27.23 -3.87
N ILE A 47 17.47 26.60 -3.74
CA ILE A 47 17.68 25.50 -2.77
C ILE A 47 18.79 25.87 -1.79
N TRP A 48 18.49 25.78 -0.49
CA TRP A 48 19.46 26.04 0.56
C TRP A 48 20.60 25.02 0.53
N LYS A 49 21.79 25.45 0.97
CA LYS A 49 22.99 24.61 0.97
C LYS A 49 22.80 23.30 1.76
N LEU A 50 22.02 23.32 2.85
CA LEU A 50 21.77 22.13 3.67
C LEU A 50 20.88 21.08 2.98
N ASN A 51 20.10 21.48 1.98
CA ASN A 51 19.16 20.62 1.26
C ASN A 51 19.72 20.06 -0.06
N LYS A 52 21.01 20.29 -0.32
CA LYS A 52 21.71 19.76 -1.49
C LYS A 52 23.13 19.34 -1.13
N VAL A 53 23.63 18.30 -1.78
CA VAL A 53 24.95 17.75 -1.54
C VAL A 53 25.61 17.39 -2.86
N VAL A 54 26.92 17.59 -2.95
CA VAL A 54 27.69 17.17 -4.12
C VAL A 54 28.24 15.77 -3.86
N VAL A 55 28.24 14.91 -4.89
CA VAL A 55 28.62 13.49 -4.74
C VAL A 55 29.98 13.30 -4.08
N ARG A 56 30.98 14.13 -4.39
CA ARG A 56 32.30 14.06 -3.73
C ARG A 56 32.26 14.31 -2.22
N ASP A 57 31.27 15.06 -1.74
CA ASP A 57 31.13 15.43 -0.32
C ASP A 57 30.34 14.37 0.46
N LEU A 58 29.72 13.39 -0.21
CA LEU A 58 29.04 12.24 0.41
C LEU A 58 30.00 11.20 1.03
N GLN A 59 31.31 11.41 0.93
CA GLN A 59 32.36 10.51 1.43
C GLN A 59 32.38 10.30 2.96
N ARG A 60 31.52 10.98 3.73
CA ARG A 60 31.39 10.79 5.20
C ARG A 60 30.33 9.76 5.61
N VAL A 61 29.68 9.09 4.65
CA VAL A 61 28.64 8.09 4.93
C VAL A 61 29.23 6.67 4.69
N PRO A 62 28.91 5.65 5.53
CA PRO A 62 29.65 4.37 5.58
C PRO A 62 29.75 3.65 4.22
N LYS A 63 30.84 2.89 3.99
CA LYS A 63 31.27 2.22 2.75
C LYS A 63 30.29 1.20 2.10
N THR A 64 28.99 1.29 2.31
CA THR A 64 27.95 0.47 1.66
C THR A 64 27.36 1.09 0.37
N PHE A 65 27.98 2.16 -0.13
CA PHE A 65 27.53 2.84 -1.35
C PHE A 65 28.01 2.16 -2.63
N THR A 66 27.08 1.69 -3.46
CA THR A 66 27.33 1.54 -4.91
C THR A 66 27.15 2.90 -5.59
N LEU A 67 28.10 3.82 -5.37
CA LEU A 67 28.23 5.13 -6.03
C LEU A 67 29.06 5.07 -7.32
N GLU A 68 29.49 3.87 -7.74
CA GLU A 68 30.54 3.59 -8.73
C GLU A 68 30.37 4.22 -10.14
N LYS A 69 29.29 4.96 -10.42
CA LYS A 69 29.02 5.56 -11.74
C LYS A 69 28.60 7.03 -11.73
N CYS A 70 28.56 7.72 -10.58
CA CYS A 70 28.09 9.10 -10.52
C CYS A 70 29.26 10.11 -10.57
N HIS A 71 29.19 11.11 -11.44
CA HIS A 71 30.26 12.11 -11.57
C HIS A 71 30.44 12.87 -10.23
N PRO A 72 31.69 13.08 -9.74
CA PRO A 72 31.93 13.64 -8.40
C PRO A 72 31.35 15.03 -8.17
N GLN A 73 31.11 15.82 -9.23
CA GLN A 73 30.52 17.15 -9.16
C GLN A 73 28.98 17.16 -9.28
N THR A 74 28.34 16.00 -9.39
CA THR A 74 26.88 15.91 -9.48
C THR A 74 26.25 16.42 -8.19
N THR A 75 25.27 17.32 -8.31
CA THR A 75 24.47 17.79 -7.17
C THR A 75 23.25 16.90 -7.00
N LEU A 76 23.07 16.40 -5.78
CA LEU A 76 21.91 15.65 -5.34
C LEU A 76 21.12 16.49 -4.35
N LEU A 77 19.80 16.26 -4.29
CA LEU A 77 18.87 16.94 -3.41
C LEU A 77 18.36 15.97 -2.36
N TYR A 78 18.29 16.46 -1.13
CA TYR A 78 17.38 15.88 -0.13
C TYR A 78 15.94 16.28 -0.50
N GLU A 79 14.97 15.55 0.03
CA GLU A 79 13.55 15.80 -0.22
C GLU A 79 13.11 17.26 0.06
N PRO A 80 13.55 17.93 1.15
CA PRO A 80 13.22 19.33 1.36
C PRO A 80 13.73 20.25 0.25
N GLY A 81 14.82 19.88 -0.44
CA GLY A 81 15.34 20.62 -1.59
C GLY A 81 14.43 20.55 -2.81
N ILE A 82 13.71 19.44 -3.00
CA ILE A 82 12.68 19.33 -4.03
C ILE A 82 11.55 20.30 -3.71
N TYR A 83 11.06 20.30 -2.47
CA TYR A 83 9.98 21.20 -2.06
C TYR A 83 10.37 22.66 -2.24
N GLN A 84 11.59 23.04 -1.85
CA GLN A 84 12.09 24.40 -2.08
C GLN A 84 12.10 24.77 -3.56
N LEU A 85 12.53 23.87 -4.44
CA LEU A 85 12.54 24.13 -5.86
C LEU A 85 11.13 24.28 -6.44
N VAL A 86 10.17 23.51 -5.93
CA VAL A 86 8.76 23.59 -6.33
C VAL A 86 8.11 24.87 -5.82
N PHE A 87 8.21 25.18 -4.52
CA PHE A 87 7.54 26.33 -3.90
C PHE A 87 8.13 27.69 -4.30
N ASN A 88 9.37 27.74 -4.82
CA ASN A 88 9.94 28.96 -5.40
C ASN A 88 9.67 29.12 -6.91
N SER A 89 9.05 28.12 -7.55
CA SER A 89 8.79 28.13 -8.99
C SER A 89 7.44 28.76 -9.32
N LYS A 90 7.36 29.36 -10.52
CA LYS A 90 6.10 29.80 -11.17
C LYS A 90 5.77 28.98 -12.42
N LEU A 91 6.42 27.82 -12.58
CA LEU A 91 6.18 26.95 -13.73
C LEU A 91 4.87 26.18 -13.54
N PRO A 92 4.09 25.91 -14.61
CA PRO A 92 2.76 25.29 -14.48
C PRO A 92 2.74 23.98 -13.69
N ILE A 93 3.76 23.13 -13.86
CA ILE A 93 3.90 21.86 -13.14
C ILE A 93 4.09 22.11 -11.64
N ALA A 94 4.88 23.12 -11.28
CA ALA A 94 5.12 23.48 -9.90
C ALA A 94 3.87 24.11 -9.27
N GLU A 95 3.17 25.00 -9.99
CA GLU A 95 1.92 25.59 -9.52
C GLU A 95 0.85 24.54 -9.24
N ALA A 96 0.70 23.54 -10.12
CA ALA A 96 -0.24 22.44 -9.91
C ALA A 96 0.05 21.65 -8.62
N PHE A 97 1.34 21.40 -8.33
CA PHE A 97 1.75 20.75 -7.09
C PHE A 97 1.51 21.65 -5.87
N GLN A 98 1.87 22.93 -5.96
CA GLN A 98 1.65 23.91 -4.90
C GLN A 98 0.17 24.02 -4.55
N ASP A 99 -0.70 24.11 -5.56
CA ASP A 99 -2.15 24.19 -5.39
C ASP A 99 -2.70 22.99 -4.63
N TRP A 100 -2.27 21.78 -5.02
CA TRP A 100 -2.63 20.56 -4.31
C TRP A 100 -2.16 20.58 -2.85
N VAL A 101 -0.92 20.99 -2.60
CA VAL A 101 -0.40 21.08 -1.22
C VAL A 101 -1.17 22.12 -0.40
N PHE A 102 -1.42 23.30 -0.95
CA PHE A 102 -2.05 24.42 -0.23
C PHE A 102 -3.54 24.25 -0.01
N LYS A 103 -4.26 23.66 -0.97
CA LYS A 103 -5.72 23.55 -0.92
C LYS A 103 -6.16 22.25 -0.26
N GLU A 104 -5.32 21.22 -0.28
CA GLU A 104 -5.70 19.89 0.18
C GLU A 104 -4.81 19.36 1.30
N VAL A 105 -3.49 19.25 1.05
CA VAL A 105 -2.57 18.59 1.98
C VAL A 105 -2.47 19.35 3.29
N LEU A 106 -1.99 20.61 3.26
CA LEU A 106 -1.78 21.40 4.47
C LEU A 106 -3.10 21.67 5.22
N PRO A 107 -4.23 21.98 4.56
CA PRO A 107 -5.50 22.12 5.26
C PRO A 107 -5.94 20.83 5.95
N SER A 108 -5.73 19.67 5.34
CA SER A 108 -6.05 18.38 5.94
C SER A 108 -5.17 18.12 7.16
N VAL A 109 -3.83 18.21 7.01
CA VAL A 109 -2.88 18.06 8.14
C VAL A 109 -3.22 19.01 9.29
N ARG A 110 -3.47 20.29 9.00
CA ARG A 110 -3.83 21.28 10.03
C ARG A 110 -5.12 20.92 10.76
N LYS A 111 -6.12 20.35 10.07
CA LYS A 111 -7.43 20.03 10.64
C LYS A 111 -7.44 18.73 11.41
N THR A 112 -6.73 17.71 10.93
CA THR A 112 -6.85 16.33 11.42
C THR A 112 -5.55 15.79 12.03
N GLY A 113 -4.46 16.58 12.00
CA GLY A 113 -3.12 16.14 12.38
C GLY A 113 -2.46 15.18 11.38
N SER A 114 -3.12 14.88 10.26
CA SER A 114 -2.65 13.89 9.28
C SER A 114 -3.13 14.25 7.86
N TYR A 115 -2.43 13.79 6.83
CA TYR A 115 -2.96 13.78 5.48
C TYR A 115 -3.32 12.35 5.10
N ASN A 116 -4.60 12.04 5.12
CA ASN A 116 -5.10 10.75 4.67
C ASN A 116 -5.44 10.84 3.18
N LEU A 117 -4.68 10.13 2.34
CA LEU A 117 -4.95 9.95 0.90
C LEU A 117 -6.29 9.23 0.60
N LEU A 118 -7.09 8.98 1.64
CA LEU A 118 -8.30 8.17 1.64
C LEU A 118 -9.57 9.02 1.67
N ASP A 119 -9.44 10.35 1.87
CA ASP A 119 -10.60 11.23 1.92
C ASP A 119 -11.03 11.65 0.51
N ARG A 120 -12.31 11.42 0.21
CA ARG A 120 -12.86 11.43 -1.16
C ARG A 120 -12.85 12.84 -1.75
N ARG A 121 -11.97 13.10 -2.73
CA ARG A 121 -12.22 13.90 -3.97
C ARG A 121 -10.96 14.32 -4.72
N SER A 122 -9.78 13.95 -4.24
CA SER A 122 -8.53 14.35 -4.90
C SER A 122 -7.46 13.27 -4.80
N LEU A 123 -7.68 12.22 -5.58
CA LEU A 123 -6.63 11.26 -5.90
C LEU A 123 -5.74 11.87 -6.98
N ARG A 124 -4.80 12.71 -6.56
CA ARG A 124 -3.57 12.96 -7.31
C ARG A 124 -2.41 12.52 -6.42
N PHE A 125 -1.73 11.48 -6.87
CA PHE A 125 -0.95 10.58 -6.04
C PHE A 125 0.48 11.08 -5.81
N ASN A 126 0.93 11.11 -4.56
CA ASN A 126 2.34 10.88 -4.23
C ASN A 126 2.47 9.44 -3.71
N GLN A 127 2.60 8.48 -4.63
CA GLN A 127 3.03 7.13 -4.29
C GLN A 127 4.47 7.18 -3.81
N ILE A 128 4.68 7.07 -2.50
CA ILE A 128 5.94 6.60 -1.96
C ILE A 128 6.04 5.11 -2.33
N ILE A 129 6.64 4.87 -3.49
CA ILE A 129 7.35 3.66 -3.94
C ILE A 129 6.64 2.32 -3.66
N LEU A 130 5.74 1.94 -4.58
CA LEU A 130 5.33 0.54 -4.77
C LEU A 130 6.01 0.04 -6.06
N ILE A 131 7.14 -0.64 -5.92
CA ILE A 131 7.94 -1.07 -7.09
C ILE A 131 7.50 -2.45 -7.56
N ASN A 132 7.03 -3.29 -6.64
CA ASN A 132 6.74 -4.69 -6.89
C ASN A 132 5.47 -5.13 -6.13
N GLU A 133 5.09 -6.39 -6.34
CA GLU A 133 3.92 -7.02 -5.75
C GLU A 133 4.00 -7.08 -4.21
N THR A 134 5.19 -7.39 -3.66
CA THR A 134 5.45 -7.45 -2.22
C THR A 134 5.28 -6.08 -1.55
N ASP A 135 5.72 -4.98 -2.17
CA ASP A 135 5.54 -3.63 -1.65
C ASP A 135 4.05 -3.28 -1.57
N LEU A 136 3.29 -3.60 -2.63
CA LEU A 136 1.84 -3.38 -2.69
C LEU A 136 1.12 -4.22 -1.64
N HIS A 137 1.50 -5.50 -1.50
CA HIS A 137 0.97 -6.39 -0.48
C HIS A 137 1.18 -5.77 0.92
N ASN A 138 2.41 -5.41 1.26
CA ASN A 138 2.76 -4.88 2.59
C ASN A 138 2.01 -3.58 2.90
N ALA A 139 1.90 -2.67 1.93
CA ALA A 139 1.17 -1.42 2.10
C ALA A 139 -0.33 -1.66 2.34
N ILE A 140 -0.93 -2.61 1.63
CA ILE A 140 -2.33 -2.98 1.83
C ILE A 140 -2.57 -3.68 3.17
N VAL A 141 -1.67 -4.56 3.60
CA VAL A 141 -1.78 -5.20 4.92
C VAL A 141 -1.64 -4.17 6.04
N SER A 142 -0.71 -3.21 5.94
CA SER A 142 -0.62 -2.09 6.90
C SER A 142 -1.92 -1.31 6.92
N TYR A 143 -2.41 -0.91 5.75
CA TYR A 143 -3.66 -0.19 5.60
C TYR A 143 -4.84 -0.89 6.30
N ILE A 144 -5.00 -2.20 6.08
CA ILE A 144 -6.06 -2.98 6.72
C ILE A 144 -5.88 -3.01 8.24
N ARG A 145 -4.66 -3.25 8.74
CA ARG A 145 -4.40 -3.28 10.19
C ARG A 145 -4.69 -1.94 10.87
N ASP A 146 -4.38 -0.84 10.21
CA ASP A 146 -4.57 0.50 10.75
C ASP A 146 -6.05 0.93 10.75
N ASN A 147 -6.83 0.50 9.74
CA ASN A 147 -8.21 0.98 9.53
C ASN A 147 -9.29 -0.04 9.92
N TYR A 148 -8.95 -1.32 9.95
CA TYR A 148 -9.84 -2.45 10.25
C TYR A 148 -9.12 -3.45 11.17
N PRO A 149 -8.77 -3.07 12.42
CA PRO A 149 -8.01 -3.92 13.33
C PRO A 149 -8.72 -5.25 13.67
N GLU A 150 -10.03 -5.33 13.47
CA GLU A 150 -10.84 -6.54 13.60
C GLU A 150 -10.84 -7.46 12.37
N ALA A 151 -10.18 -7.04 11.28
CA ALA A 151 -10.09 -7.83 10.07
C ALA A 151 -9.26 -9.11 10.29
N VAL A 152 -9.87 -10.26 9.98
CA VAL A 152 -9.23 -11.56 9.93
C VAL A 152 -8.63 -11.72 8.53
N ILE A 153 -7.33 -11.47 8.43
CA ILE A 153 -6.58 -11.59 7.17
C ILE A 153 -5.76 -12.88 7.12
N LEU A 154 -5.74 -13.53 5.96
CA LEU A 154 -4.97 -14.72 5.65
C LEU A 154 -4.03 -14.42 4.47
N PRO A 155 -2.70 -14.46 4.67
CA PRO A 155 -1.75 -14.22 3.59
C PRO A 155 -1.55 -15.47 2.71
N GLY A 156 -1.40 -15.27 1.42
CA GLY A 156 -0.90 -16.26 0.47
C GLY A 156 0.61 -16.40 0.62
N LEU A 157 1.09 -17.54 1.14
CA LEU A 157 2.51 -17.76 1.41
C LEU A 157 3.27 -18.30 0.18
N GLY A 158 2.88 -17.90 -1.03
CA GLY A 158 3.49 -18.35 -2.28
C GLY A 158 4.93 -17.86 -2.44
N GLU A 159 5.15 -16.57 -2.20
CA GLU A 159 6.45 -15.91 -2.34
C GLU A 159 7.51 -16.43 -1.36
N TYR A 160 7.10 -17.00 -0.22
CA TYR A 160 8.01 -17.56 0.79
C TYR A 160 8.52 -18.98 0.46
N GLN A 161 8.05 -19.59 -0.63
CA GLN A 161 8.42 -20.95 -1.07
C GLN A 161 9.64 -20.95 -2.01
N ASP A 162 10.72 -20.32 -1.57
CA ASP A 162 11.99 -20.14 -2.31
C ASP A 162 12.72 -21.46 -2.63
N THR A 163 12.62 -22.46 -1.74
CA THR A 163 13.31 -23.75 -1.87
C THR A 163 12.36 -24.89 -2.22
N VAL A 164 12.90 -25.94 -2.83
CA VAL A 164 12.17 -27.19 -3.11
C VAL A 164 11.61 -27.79 -1.83
N SER A 165 12.38 -27.77 -0.74
CA SER A 165 11.94 -28.27 0.57
C SER A 165 10.71 -27.53 1.08
N LYS A 166 10.73 -26.19 1.09
CA LYS A 166 9.58 -25.37 1.49
C LYS A 166 8.36 -25.59 0.59
N ARG A 167 8.54 -25.76 -0.73
CA ARG A 167 7.45 -26.10 -1.65
C ARG A 167 6.82 -27.46 -1.34
N CYS A 168 7.64 -28.47 -1.09
CA CYS A 168 7.17 -29.81 -0.74
C CYS A 168 6.42 -29.81 0.60
N ASP A 169 6.96 -29.11 1.62
CA ASP A 169 6.31 -28.98 2.93
C ASP A 169 4.99 -28.21 2.84
N ALA A 170 4.97 -27.07 2.14
CA ALA A 170 3.75 -26.29 1.92
C ALA A 170 2.67 -27.12 1.23
N TRP A 171 3.02 -27.90 0.20
CA TRP A 171 2.07 -28.80 -0.46
C TRP A 171 1.51 -29.86 0.47
N LYS A 172 2.36 -30.47 1.32
CA LYS A 172 1.92 -31.44 2.35
C LYS A 172 0.96 -30.81 3.37
N LYS A 173 1.13 -29.51 3.65
CA LYS A 173 0.25 -28.70 4.50
C LYS A 173 -0.98 -28.16 3.78
N GLY A 174 -1.21 -28.57 2.53
CA GLY A 174 -2.42 -28.24 1.76
C GLY A 174 -2.30 -27.02 0.84
N TYR A 175 -1.14 -26.35 0.78
CA TYR A 175 -0.93 -25.24 -0.14
C TYR A 175 -1.10 -25.69 -1.60
N LYS A 176 -1.81 -24.90 -2.40
CA LYS A 176 -1.96 -25.12 -3.84
C LYS A 176 -1.56 -23.85 -4.58
N GLY A 177 -0.78 -24.01 -5.65
CA GLY A 177 -0.38 -22.89 -6.49
C GLY A 177 -1.58 -22.12 -7.04
N GLY A 178 -1.42 -20.79 -7.13
CA GLY A 178 -2.48 -19.86 -7.54
C GLY A 178 -3.41 -19.42 -6.41
N GLN A 179 -3.14 -19.79 -5.16
CA GLN A 179 -3.84 -19.21 -4.01
C GLN A 179 -3.66 -17.69 -4.01
N PRO A 180 -4.70 -16.89 -3.72
CA PRO A 180 -4.61 -15.43 -3.67
C PRO A 180 -3.59 -14.94 -2.66
N ASP A 181 -2.97 -13.80 -2.94
CA ASP A 181 -1.98 -13.17 -2.05
C ASP A 181 -2.56 -12.71 -0.72
N LEU A 182 -3.84 -12.31 -0.69
CA LEU A 182 -4.51 -11.91 0.53
C LEU A 182 -5.99 -12.33 0.52
N ILE A 183 -6.46 -12.87 1.64
CA ILE A 183 -7.87 -13.16 1.86
C ILE A 183 -8.32 -12.50 3.16
N ILE A 184 -9.46 -11.81 3.12
CA ILE A 184 -10.16 -11.25 4.28
C ILE A 184 -11.37 -12.14 4.57
N GLU A 185 -11.39 -12.77 5.73
CA GLU A 185 -12.42 -13.76 6.10
C GLU A 185 -13.67 -13.12 6.72
N ASN A 186 -13.66 -11.83 7.02
CA ASN A 186 -14.82 -11.13 7.59
C ASN A 186 -15.96 -11.12 6.55
N PRO A 187 -17.12 -11.75 6.81
CA PRO A 187 -18.24 -11.73 5.87
C PRO A 187 -18.91 -10.36 5.86
N MET A 188 -19.05 -9.75 4.68
CA MET A 188 -19.68 -8.44 4.50
C MET A 188 -20.78 -8.47 3.44
N GLY A 189 -21.94 -7.90 3.77
CA GLY A 189 -23.14 -7.95 2.92
C GLY A 189 -23.50 -9.37 2.49
N LYS A 190 -23.44 -9.63 1.18
CA LYS A 190 -23.70 -10.95 0.56
C LYS A 190 -22.46 -11.84 0.43
N TYR A 191 -21.27 -11.29 0.68
CA TYR A 191 -20.01 -11.97 0.46
C TYR A 191 -19.54 -12.65 1.75
N LYS A 192 -19.01 -13.87 1.61
CA LYS A 192 -18.48 -14.64 2.75
C LYS A 192 -17.07 -14.22 3.14
N GLY A 193 -16.36 -13.55 2.24
CA GLY A 193 -15.01 -13.05 2.40
C GLY A 193 -14.58 -12.30 1.14
N PHE A 194 -13.35 -11.76 1.16
CA PHE A 194 -12.78 -11.02 0.04
C PHE A 194 -11.35 -11.49 -0.25
N ALA A 195 -11.13 -12.03 -1.44
CA ALA A 195 -9.82 -12.44 -1.91
C ALA A 195 -9.22 -11.43 -2.90
N ILE A 196 -7.94 -11.15 -2.74
CA ILE A 196 -7.19 -10.16 -3.51
C ILE A 196 -5.91 -10.83 -4.03
N GLU A 197 -5.71 -10.70 -5.33
CA GLU A 197 -4.45 -11.04 -6.00
C GLU A 197 -3.76 -9.73 -6.35
N PHE A 198 -2.53 -9.57 -5.90
CA PHE A 198 -1.70 -8.43 -6.24
C PHE A 198 -0.94 -8.69 -7.53
N LYS A 199 -0.68 -7.63 -8.28
CA LYS A 199 0.24 -7.67 -9.42
C LYS A 199 1.20 -6.50 -9.27
N SER A 200 2.38 -6.63 -9.87
CA SER A 200 3.31 -5.50 -9.94
C SER A 200 2.60 -4.28 -10.55
N PRO A 201 2.72 -3.09 -9.94
CA PRO A 201 2.23 -1.82 -10.50
C PRO A 201 2.82 -1.46 -11.88
N LYS A 202 3.84 -2.21 -12.34
CA LYS A 202 4.49 -2.05 -13.65
C LYS A 202 4.05 -3.10 -14.67
N GLY A 203 3.21 -4.07 -14.28
CA GLY A 203 2.84 -5.23 -15.07
C GLY A 203 1.58 -5.04 -15.92
N THR A 204 1.22 -6.07 -16.69
CA THR A 204 0.02 -6.11 -17.55
C THR A 204 -1.27 -6.48 -16.81
N GLY A 205 -1.19 -6.79 -15.50
CA GLY A 205 -2.34 -7.27 -14.70
C GLY A 205 -2.81 -8.69 -15.06
N VAL A 206 -2.06 -9.44 -15.87
CA VAL A 206 -2.45 -10.78 -16.32
C VAL A 206 -2.33 -11.80 -15.19
N ILE A 207 -3.40 -12.55 -14.96
CA ILE A 207 -3.42 -13.70 -14.05
C ILE A 207 -3.10 -14.99 -14.81
N SER A 208 -2.40 -15.90 -14.15
CA SER A 208 -2.16 -17.27 -14.63
C SER A 208 -3.44 -18.11 -14.53
N ASP A 209 -3.49 -19.21 -15.31
CA ASP A 209 -4.61 -20.17 -15.26
C ASP A 209 -4.86 -20.70 -13.84
N LYS A 210 -3.80 -20.90 -13.06
CA LYS A 210 -3.90 -21.39 -11.67
C LYS A 210 -4.60 -20.37 -10.76
N GLN A 211 -4.28 -19.07 -10.92
CA GLN A 211 -4.93 -17.99 -10.19
C GLN A 211 -6.40 -17.85 -10.60
N ASP A 212 -6.70 -17.94 -11.91
CA ASP A 212 -8.09 -17.87 -12.38
C ASP A 212 -8.95 -19.05 -11.85
N ILE A 213 -8.41 -20.27 -11.83
CA ILE A 213 -9.09 -21.44 -11.24
C ILE A 213 -9.43 -21.19 -9.76
N TRP A 214 -8.49 -20.65 -8.99
CA TRP A 214 -8.72 -20.30 -7.58
C TRP A 214 -9.82 -19.25 -7.41
N PHE A 215 -9.77 -18.20 -8.22
CA PHE A 215 -10.75 -17.13 -8.22
C PHE A 215 -12.15 -17.64 -8.56
N ARG A 216 -12.28 -18.54 -9.54
CA ARG A 216 -13.56 -19.20 -9.87
C ARG A 216 -14.11 -20.01 -8.69
N LYS A 217 -13.25 -20.77 -8.00
CA LYS A 217 -13.65 -21.54 -6.79
C LYS A 217 -14.16 -20.62 -5.68
N LEU A 218 -13.42 -19.56 -5.38
CA LEU A 218 -13.76 -18.59 -4.34
C LEU A 218 -15.07 -17.85 -4.65
N ARG A 219 -15.25 -17.39 -5.89
CA ARG A 219 -16.53 -16.82 -6.36
C ARG A 219 -17.68 -17.83 -6.20
N GLY A 220 -17.45 -19.08 -6.58
CA GLY A 220 -18.45 -20.16 -6.47
C GLY A 220 -18.93 -20.41 -5.04
N ILE A 221 -18.08 -20.21 -4.03
CA ILE A 221 -18.46 -20.33 -2.61
C ILE A 221 -18.95 -19.02 -1.99
N GLY A 222 -18.97 -17.92 -2.75
CA GLY A 222 -19.54 -16.63 -2.36
C GLY A 222 -18.54 -15.58 -1.89
N TYR A 223 -17.26 -15.70 -2.23
CA TYR A 223 -16.26 -14.67 -1.94
C TYR A 223 -16.28 -13.59 -3.03
N MET A 224 -16.00 -12.37 -2.60
CA MET A 224 -15.61 -11.31 -3.50
C MET A 224 -14.18 -11.56 -3.96
N THR A 225 -13.84 -11.23 -5.21
CA THR A 225 -12.48 -11.41 -5.74
C THR A 225 -12.02 -10.17 -6.49
N MET A 226 -10.75 -9.81 -6.38
CA MET A 226 -10.14 -8.69 -7.11
C MET A 226 -8.71 -9.02 -7.50
N VAL A 227 -8.30 -8.61 -8.70
CA VAL A 227 -6.90 -8.51 -9.10
C VAL A 227 -6.54 -7.03 -9.10
N SER A 228 -5.43 -6.66 -8.48
CA SER A 228 -5.06 -5.25 -8.37
C SER A 228 -3.55 -5.03 -8.40
N ASP A 229 -3.15 -4.01 -9.12
CA ASP A 229 -1.80 -3.48 -9.26
C ASP A 229 -1.70 -2.05 -8.69
N ASP A 230 -2.78 -1.54 -8.11
CA ASP A 230 -2.90 -0.16 -7.64
C ASP A 230 -3.33 -0.12 -6.17
N LEU A 231 -2.56 0.60 -5.34
CA LEU A 231 -2.80 0.73 -3.90
C LEU A 231 -4.15 1.37 -3.60
N VAL A 232 -4.45 2.49 -4.23
CA VAL A 232 -5.63 3.28 -3.89
C VAL A 232 -6.89 2.58 -4.35
N LYS A 233 -6.90 2.04 -5.56
CA LYS A 233 -8.00 1.21 -6.07
C LYS A 233 -8.29 0.05 -5.11
N THR A 234 -7.24 -0.57 -4.60
CA THR A 234 -7.38 -1.65 -3.62
C THR A 234 -7.95 -1.14 -2.30
N CYS A 235 -7.42 -0.05 -1.73
CA CYS A 235 -7.93 0.56 -0.50
C CYS A 235 -9.39 0.99 -0.62
N ILE A 236 -9.77 1.64 -1.74
CA ILE A 236 -11.15 2.01 -2.04
C ILE A 236 -12.01 0.76 -2.05
N ARG A 237 -11.57 -0.30 -2.71
CA ARG A 237 -12.37 -1.52 -2.80
C ARG A 237 -12.52 -2.22 -1.45
N ILE A 238 -11.49 -2.20 -0.62
CA ILE A 238 -11.56 -2.68 0.77
C ILE A 238 -12.57 -1.85 1.56
N ASN A 239 -12.54 -0.52 1.43
CA ASN A 239 -13.52 0.35 2.10
C ASN A 239 -14.95 0.09 1.65
N GLU A 240 -15.15 -0.07 0.34
CA GLU A 240 -16.44 -0.48 -0.22
C GLU A 240 -16.89 -1.80 0.40
N TYR A 241 -16.01 -2.80 0.45
CA TYR A 241 -16.28 -4.12 1.03
C TYR A 241 -16.72 -4.03 2.50
N PHE A 242 -15.96 -3.35 3.36
CA PHE A 242 -16.31 -3.18 4.78
C PHE A 242 -17.52 -2.28 5.01
N SER A 243 -17.87 -1.41 4.05
CA SER A 243 -19.09 -0.60 4.11
C SER A 243 -20.36 -1.40 3.80
N LEU A 244 -20.24 -2.63 3.24
CA LEU A 244 -21.35 -3.53 3.02
C LEU A 244 -21.87 -4.05 4.37
N LYS A 245 -22.63 -3.21 5.09
CA LYS A 245 -23.28 -3.61 6.35
C LYS A 245 -24.02 -4.92 6.14
N LYS A 246 -23.86 -5.85 7.07
CA LYS A 246 -24.68 -7.06 7.12
C LYS A 246 -26.13 -6.62 7.26
N THR A 247 -26.97 -6.88 6.25
CA THR A 247 -28.42 -6.86 6.47
C THR A 247 -28.69 -7.99 7.45
N ILE A 248 -28.74 -7.68 8.74
CA ILE A 248 -29.20 -8.64 9.75
C ILE A 248 -30.66 -8.91 9.38
N ARG A 249 -30.92 -10.03 8.68
CA ARG A 249 -32.26 -10.60 8.68
C ARG A 249 -32.55 -10.86 10.15
N LYS A 250 -33.48 -10.11 10.76
CA LYS A 250 -34.05 -10.47 12.06
C LYS A 250 -34.61 -11.88 11.90
N VAL A 251 -33.85 -12.88 12.34
CA VAL A 251 -34.41 -14.21 12.51
C VAL A 251 -35.40 -14.05 13.65
N ALA A 252 -36.70 -14.16 13.34
CA ALA A 252 -37.72 -14.24 14.35
C ALA A 252 -37.39 -15.46 15.23
N VAL A 253 -36.91 -15.22 16.45
CA VAL A 253 -36.76 -16.26 17.45
C VAL A 253 -38.18 -16.71 17.79
N LYS A 254 -38.62 -17.85 17.22
CA LYS A 254 -39.78 -18.55 17.77
C LYS A 254 -39.40 -18.95 19.19
N LYS A 255 -40.04 -18.30 20.15
CA LYS A 255 -39.92 -18.60 21.58
C LYS A 255 -40.41 -20.04 21.77
N VAL A 256 -39.47 -20.99 21.85
CA VAL A 256 -39.79 -22.34 22.33
C VAL A 256 -39.96 -22.19 23.84
N VAL A 257 -41.22 -22.17 24.28
CA VAL A 257 -41.54 -22.26 25.71
C VAL A 257 -41.38 -23.73 26.08
N CYS A 258 -40.27 -24.04 26.75
CA CYS A 258 -40.12 -25.33 27.42
C CYS A 258 -40.80 -25.24 28.79
N ASP A 259 -41.92 -25.94 28.96
CA ASP A 259 -42.54 -26.17 30.27
C ASP A 259 -41.59 -27.00 31.14
N VAL A 260 -40.95 -26.34 32.10
CA VAL A 260 -40.17 -27.01 33.14
C VAL A 260 -41.16 -27.58 34.16
N LYS A 261 -41.56 -28.85 33.98
CA LYS A 261 -42.17 -29.62 35.07
C LYS A 261 -41.11 -29.79 36.16
N THR A 262 -41.37 -29.20 37.32
CA THR A 262 -40.52 -29.28 38.52
C THR A 262 -40.30 -30.74 38.93
N TYR A 263 -39.04 -31.19 38.89
CA TYR A 263 -38.61 -32.44 39.48
C TYR A 263 -38.38 -32.22 40.99
N ARG A 264 -39.17 -32.88 41.85
CA ARG A 264 -38.92 -32.96 43.30
C ARG A 264 -38.30 -34.33 43.63
N PRO A 265 -37.08 -34.41 44.18
CA PRO A 265 -36.51 -35.67 44.62
C PRO A 265 -37.25 -36.17 45.87
N ARG A 266 -37.67 -37.44 45.88
CA ARG A 266 -38.11 -38.13 47.11
C ARG A 266 -36.87 -38.61 47.86
N PHE A 267 -36.61 -38.03 49.04
CA PHE A 267 -35.67 -38.62 49.99
C PHE A 267 -36.38 -39.79 50.69
N ASN A 268 -35.82 -41.00 50.54
CA ASN A 268 -36.26 -42.19 51.23
C ASN A 268 -35.51 -42.26 52.57
N SER A 269 -36.19 -41.94 53.67
CA SER A 269 -35.69 -42.18 55.02
C SER A 269 -35.87 -43.65 55.39
N GLY A 270 -34.86 -44.47 55.10
CA GLY A 270 -34.77 -45.83 55.64
C GLY A 270 -34.20 -45.80 57.06
N LYS A 271 -34.96 -46.35 58.02
CA LYS A 271 -34.51 -46.66 59.38
C LYS A 271 -33.82 -48.03 59.40
N PHE A 272 -32.83 -48.12 60.31
CA PHE A 272 -32.05 -49.27 60.79
C PHE A 272 -30.94 -49.78 59.89
#